data_AF-A0A7C9RAG0-F1
#
_entry.id   AF-A0A7C9RAG0-F1
#
_cell.length_a   1.000
_cell.length_b   1.000
_cell.length_c   1.000
_cell.angle_alpha   90.00
_cell.angle_beta   90.00
_cell.angle_gamma   90.00
#
_symmetry.space_group_name_H-M   'P 1'
#
loop_
_entity.id
_entity.type
_entity.pdbx_description
1 polymer ?
#
loop_
_entity_poly.entity_id
_entity_poly.type
_entity_poly.pdbx_seq_one_letter_code
_entity_poly.pdbx_strand_id
1 'polypeptide(L)'
;MPKYIPPEQPKVMQVIDIAFIVVAIFVALWLPLKLGLAGVSKAIDKIENPTWESLGQNPTMVGFWEKLGYDPTTAHDIIQNKFHYTWDITTLLVMVVVVVGYFIFLFRASDKEYREVIDEKFGDKK
;
A
#
# COMPACT_ATOMS: atom_id res chain seq x y z
N MET A 1 12.86 -42.81 -13.40
CA MET A 1 13.41 -41.48 -13.03
C MET A 1 14.02 -41.60 -11.64
N PRO A 2 15.27 -41.16 -11.44
CA PRO A 2 15.84 -41.07 -10.09
C PRO A 2 14.98 -40.12 -9.24
N LYS A 3 14.82 -40.44 -7.95
CA LYS A 3 14.02 -39.63 -7.02
C LYS A 3 14.83 -38.42 -6.62
N TYR A 4 14.31 -37.22 -6.87
CA TYR A 4 14.94 -35.96 -6.46
C TYR A 4 15.20 -35.96 -4.95
N ILE A 5 16.39 -35.52 -4.57
CA ILE A 5 16.79 -35.31 -3.17
C ILE A 5 17.05 -33.81 -3.02
N PRO A 6 16.21 -33.07 -2.29
CA PRO A 6 16.41 -31.65 -2.09
C PRO A 6 17.68 -31.37 -1.27
N PRO A 7 18.37 -30.25 -1.53
CA PRO A 7 19.45 -29.80 -0.67
C PRO A 7 18.92 -29.46 0.73
N GLU A 8 19.61 -29.94 1.78
CA GLU A 8 19.26 -29.62 3.16
C GLU A 8 19.86 -28.26 3.56
N GLN A 9 19.00 -27.33 3.98
CA GLN A 9 19.45 -26.02 4.45
C GLN A 9 20.04 -26.12 5.87
N PRO A 10 21.24 -25.57 6.12
CA PRO A 10 21.82 -25.55 7.47
C PRO A 10 20.94 -24.78 8.47
N LYS A 11 20.75 -25.32 9.68
CA LYS A 11 19.91 -24.69 10.73
C LYS A 11 20.30 -23.26 11.06
N VAL A 12 21.59 -22.92 11.00
CA VAL A 12 22.07 -21.55 11.23
C VAL A 12 21.56 -20.58 10.16
N MET A 13 21.59 -20.99 8.89
CA MET A 13 21.09 -20.16 7.79
C MET A 13 19.58 -19.97 7.87
N GLN A 14 18.85 -20.98 8.35
CA GLN A 14 17.41 -20.86 8.57
C GLN A 14 17.06 -19.79 9.63
N VAL A 15 17.85 -19.68 10.71
CA VAL A 15 17.66 -18.64 11.73
C VAL A 15 17.96 -17.25 11.16
N ILE A 16 18.98 -17.12 10.32
CA ILE A 16 19.33 -15.86 9.65
C ILE A 16 18.20 -15.43 8.71
N ASP A 17 17.65 -16.34 7.91
CA ASP A 17 16.52 -16.05 7.02
C ASP A 17 15.30 -15.55 7.80
N ILE A 18 14.96 -16.20 8.92
CA ILE A 18 13.85 -15.76 9.77
C ILE A 18 14.09 -14.34 10.30
N ALA A 19 15.29 -14.08 10.83
CA ALA A 19 15.64 -12.76 11.34
C ALA A 19 15.57 -11.69 10.23
N PHE A 20 16.07 -12.02 9.04
CA PHE A 20 16.01 -11.13 7.88
C PHE A 20 14.57 -10.81 7.48
N ILE A 21 13.70 -11.81 7.38
CA ILE A 21 12.29 -11.61 7.03
C ILE A 21 11.60 -10.73 8.07
N VAL A 22 11.84 -10.96 9.37
CA VAL A 22 11.27 -10.13 10.44
C VAL A 22 11.71 -8.68 10.31
N VAL A 23 13.00 -8.43 10.08
CA VAL A 23 13.53 -7.08 9.87
C VAL A 23 12.94 -6.45 8.61
N ALA A 24 12.86 -7.20 7.50
CA ALA A 24 12.30 -6.72 6.24
C ALA A 24 10.82 -6.32 6.39
N ILE A 25 10.02 -7.12 7.09
CA ILE A 25 8.61 -6.80 7.40
C ILE A 25 8.55 -5.53 8.24
N PHE A 26 9.36 -5.44 9.30
CA PHE A 26 9.38 -4.26 10.16
C PHE A 26 9.72 -3.00 9.36
N VAL A 27 10.77 -3.04 8.53
CA VAL A 27 11.18 -1.90 7.68
C VAL A 27 10.09 -1.56 6.67
N ALA A 28 9.48 -2.56 6.02
CA ALA A 28 8.42 -2.36 5.04
C ALA A 28 7.18 -1.67 5.64
N LEU A 29 6.87 -1.93 6.90
CA LEU A 29 5.75 -1.28 7.60
C LEU A 29 6.13 0.07 8.22
N TRP A 30 7.31 0.16 8.85
CA TRP A 30 7.74 1.34 9.60
C TRP A 30 8.21 2.48 8.70
N LEU A 31 8.93 2.18 7.61
CA LEU A 31 9.54 3.21 6.77
C LEU A 31 8.49 4.12 6.10
N PRO A 32 7.40 3.60 5.48
CA PRO A 32 6.36 4.44 4.92
C PRO A 32 5.68 5.33 5.97
N LEU A 33 5.47 4.82 7.19
CA LEU A 33 4.92 5.59 8.30
C LEU A 33 5.86 6.73 8.71
N LYS A 34 7.16 6.45 8.86
CA LYS A 34 8.15 7.45 9.25
C LYS A 34 8.32 8.57 8.22
N LEU A 35 8.20 8.24 6.95
CA LEU A 35 8.29 9.19 5.83
C LEU A 35 6.97 9.91 5.55
N GLY A 36 5.88 9.62 6.28
CA GLY A 36 4.56 10.21 6.03
C GLY A 36 3.93 9.78 4.71
N LEU A 37 4.40 8.67 4.12
CA LEU A 37 3.90 8.08 2.88
C LEU A 37 2.72 7.12 3.12
N ALA A 38 2.46 6.77 4.39
CA ALA A 38 1.38 5.89 4.78
C ALA A 38 0.19 6.68 5.34
N GLY A 39 -0.99 6.41 4.79
CA GLY A 39 -2.26 7.02 5.17
C GLY A 39 -2.71 8.15 4.24
N VAL A 40 -4.03 8.25 4.02
CA VAL A 40 -4.63 9.43 3.38
C VAL A 40 -4.62 10.56 4.42
N SER A 41 -4.02 11.69 4.09
CA SER A 41 -4.11 12.89 4.92
C SER A 41 -5.58 13.31 5.04
N LYS A 42 -6.15 13.21 6.24
CA LYS A 42 -7.37 13.94 6.59
C LYS A 42 -6.96 15.40 6.78
N ALA A 43 -7.05 16.19 5.71
CA ALA A 43 -6.82 17.62 5.80
C ALA A 43 -8.14 18.28 6.20
N ILE A 44 -8.14 19.07 7.27
CA ILE A 44 -9.25 19.98 7.55
C ILE A 44 -8.94 21.24 6.77
N ASP A 45 -9.65 21.47 5.67
CA ASP A 45 -9.55 22.74 4.94
C ASP A 45 -10.18 23.82 5.81
N LYS A 46 -9.37 24.75 6.32
CA LYS A 46 -9.87 25.85 7.13
C LYS A 46 -10.62 26.84 6.25
N ILE A 47 -11.94 26.92 6.40
CA ILE A 47 -12.78 27.94 5.77
C ILE A 47 -13.00 29.05 6.79
N GLU A 48 -12.52 30.27 6.50
CA GLU A 48 -12.79 31.42 7.35
C GLU A 48 -14.26 31.84 7.24
N ASN A 49 -14.92 31.97 8.39
CA ASN A 49 -16.36 32.27 8.49
C ASN A 49 -17.23 31.26 7.72
N PRO A 50 -17.23 29.97 8.12
CA PRO A 50 -17.98 28.95 7.41
C PRO A 50 -19.47 29.26 7.40
N THR A 51 -20.08 29.13 6.24
CA THR A 51 -21.53 29.13 6.03
C THR A 51 -21.99 27.74 5.62
N TRP A 52 -23.27 27.41 5.82
CA TRP A 52 -23.82 26.13 5.36
C TRP A 52 -23.59 25.87 3.87
N GLU A 53 -23.67 26.92 3.06
CA GLU A 53 -23.39 26.87 1.62
C GLU A 53 -21.91 26.57 1.34
N SER A 54 -20.97 27.23 2.04
CA SER A 54 -19.54 26.96 1.90
C SER A 54 -19.14 25.54 2.33
N LEU A 55 -19.92 24.94 3.22
CA LEU A 55 -19.77 23.56 3.68
C LEU A 55 -20.48 22.55 2.76
N GLY A 56 -21.08 23.01 1.66
CA GLY A 56 -21.79 22.17 0.70
C GLY A 56 -23.06 21.52 1.26
N GLN A 57 -23.65 22.07 2.31
CA GLN A 57 -24.85 21.52 2.94
C GLN A 57 -26.10 22.06 2.25
N ASN A 58 -27.04 21.16 1.92
CA ASN A 58 -28.36 21.55 1.41
C ASN A 58 -29.37 21.76 2.57
N PRO A 59 -30.57 22.32 2.32
CA PRO A 59 -31.53 22.65 3.38
C PRO A 59 -31.91 21.45 4.27
N THR A 60 -32.01 20.26 3.69
CA THR A 60 -32.31 19.02 4.44
C THR A 60 -31.17 18.66 5.38
N MET A 61 -29.91 18.74 4.92
CA MET A 61 -28.72 18.47 5.74
C MET A 61 -28.57 19.47 6.88
N VAL A 62 -28.77 20.77 6.59
CA VAL A 62 -28.75 21.84 7.59
C VAL A 62 -29.73 21.56 8.72
N GLY A 63 -30.97 21.18 8.38
CA GLY A 63 -31.98 20.84 9.38
C GLY A 63 -31.62 19.65 10.29
N PHE A 64 -30.74 18.74 9.85
CA PHE A 64 -30.20 17.68 10.72
C PHE A 64 -29.08 18.20 11.64
N TRP A 65 -28.18 19.04 11.14
CA TRP A 65 -27.13 19.65 11.95
C TRP A 65 -27.70 20.55 13.05
N GLU A 66 -28.70 21.36 12.72
CA GLU A 66 -29.37 22.23 13.67
C GLU A 66 -30.11 21.43 14.77
N LYS A 67 -30.75 20.30 14.41
CA LYS A 67 -31.36 19.38 15.40
C LYS A 67 -30.35 18.76 16.34
N LEU A 68 -29.13 18.56 15.88
CA LEU A 68 -28.01 18.07 16.68
C LEU A 68 -27.34 19.20 17.49
N GLY A 69 -27.79 20.45 17.34
CA GLY A 69 -27.29 21.61 18.07
C GLY A 69 -26.02 22.22 17.48
N TYR A 70 -25.70 21.94 16.21
CA TYR A 70 -24.53 22.50 15.54
C TYR A 70 -24.89 23.72 14.69
N ASP A 71 -23.95 24.66 14.62
CA ASP A 71 -23.90 25.78 13.69
C ASP A 71 -22.78 25.55 12.64
N PRO A 72 -22.67 26.38 11.57
CA PRO A 72 -21.63 26.19 10.57
C PRO A 72 -20.20 26.17 11.14
N THR A 73 -19.93 26.90 12.22
CA THR A 73 -18.58 27.00 12.81
C THR A 73 -18.21 25.74 13.58
N THR A 74 -19.17 25.19 14.32
CA THR A 74 -19.01 23.98 15.13
C THR A 74 -19.13 22.70 14.30
N ALA A 75 -19.90 22.73 13.21
CA ALA A 75 -20.00 21.63 12.25
C ALA A 75 -18.81 21.58 11.27
N HIS A 76 -18.09 22.69 11.08
CA HIS A 76 -17.01 22.82 10.09
C HIS A 76 -16.03 21.65 10.15
N ASP A 77 -15.41 21.44 11.31
CA ASP A 77 -14.37 20.41 11.46
C ASP A 77 -14.94 19.00 11.28
N ILE A 78 -16.19 18.78 11.67
CA ILE A 78 -16.86 17.48 11.52
C ILE A 78 -17.08 17.18 10.02
N ILE A 79 -17.56 18.17 9.28
CA ILE A 79 -17.84 18.05 7.84
C ILE A 79 -16.55 17.99 7.01
N GLN A 80 -15.55 18.79 7.37
CA GLN A 80 -14.27 18.86 6.66
C GLN A 80 -13.34 17.69 6.96
N ASN A 81 -13.56 16.93 8.05
CA ASN A 81 -12.83 15.71 8.38
C ASN A 81 -13.21 14.51 7.47
N LYS A 82 -13.34 14.78 6.17
CA LYS A 82 -13.56 13.82 5.09
C LYS A 82 -12.23 13.41 4.46
N PHE A 83 -12.23 12.27 3.77
CA PHE A 83 -11.09 11.87 2.96
C PHE A 83 -10.97 12.77 1.72
N HIS A 84 -9.77 13.27 1.47
CA HIS A 84 -9.45 14.03 0.26
C HIS A 84 -9.09 13.06 -0.86
N TYR A 85 -10.06 12.80 -1.74
CA TYR A 85 -9.84 12.00 -2.95
C TYR A 85 -9.25 12.89 -4.04
N THR A 86 -7.96 13.15 -3.95
CA THR A 86 -7.21 13.84 -4.99
C THR A 86 -6.54 12.85 -5.92
N TRP A 87 -6.60 13.10 -7.23
CA TRP A 87 -5.89 12.30 -8.23
C TRP A 87 -4.43 12.72 -8.30
N ASP A 88 -3.56 12.00 -7.60
CA ASP A 88 -2.11 12.14 -7.77
C ASP A 88 -1.61 11.22 -8.88
N ILE A 89 -1.55 11.78 -10.10
CA ILE A 89 -1.06 11.08 -11.30
C ILE A 89 0.42 10.70 -11.13
N THR A 90 1.22 11.51 -10.44
CA THR A 90 2.66 11.25 -10.25
C THR A 90 2.86 10.01 -9.39
N THR A 91 2.19 9.92 -8.24
CA THR A 91 2.25 8.74 -7.38
C THR A 91 1.70 7.50 -8.10
N LEU A 92 0.64 7.65 -8.90
CA LEU A 92 0.10 6.57 -9.72
C LEU A 92 1.13 6.03 -10.72
N LEU A 93 1.84 6.91 -11.43
CA LEU A 93 2.89 6.52 -12.37
C LEU A 93 4.07 5.85 -11.67
N VAL A 94 4.49 6.35 -10.51
CA VAL A 94 5.55 5.73 -9.70
C VAL A 94 5.14 4.29 -9.32
N MET A 95 3.91 4.08 -8.85
CA MET A 95 3.40 2.75 -8.54
C MET A 95 3.45 1.83 -9.76
N VAL A 96 3.01 2.30 -10.94
CA VAL A 96 3.07 1.53 -12.18
C VAL A 96 4.51 1.11 -12.51
N VAL A 97 5.45 2.05 -12.45
CA VAL A 97 6.87 1.78 -12.73
C VAL A 97 7.43 0.75 -11.75
N VAL A 98 7.12 0.86 -10.45
CA VAL A 98 7.58 -0.09 -9.43
C VAL A 98 7.04 -1.50 -9.70
N VAL A 99 5.74 -1.62 -9.99
CA VAL A 99 5.10 -2.93 -10.27
C VAL A 99 5.67 -3.55 -11.53
N VAL A 100 5.77 -2.79 -12.63
CA VAL A 100 6.34 -3.28 -13.89
C VAL A 100 7.81 -3.66 -13.71
N GLY A 101 8.59 -2.83 -13.03
CA GLY A 101 9.99 -3.11 -12.72
C GLY A 101 10.18 -4.39 -11.91
N TYR A 102 9.32 -4.61 -10.91
CA TYR A 102 9.30 -5.86 -10.15
C TYR A 102 9.06 -7.08 -11.05
N PHE A 103 8.06 -7.04 -11.94
CA PHE A 103 7.79 -8.17 -12.84
C PHE A 103 8.93 -8.43 -13.83
N ILE A 104 9.53 -7.37 -14.39
CA ILE A 104 10.70 -7.50 -15.26
C ILE A 104 11.86 -8.19 -14.50
N PHE A 105 12.13 -7.73 -13.27
CA PHE A 105 13.15 -8.34 -12.43
C PHE A 105 12.82 -9.81 -12.12
N LEU A 106 11.59 -10.11 -11.72
CA LEU A 106 11.13 -11.45 -11.37
C LEU A 106 11.31 -12.42 -12.54
N PHE A 107 10.86 -12.05 -13.74
CA PHE A 107 11.04 -12.90 -14.93
C PHE A 107 12.51 -13.12 -15.28
N ARG A 108 13.33 -12.08 -15.17
CA ARG A 108 14.75 -12.15 -15.52
C ARG A 108 15.56 -12.93 -14.50
N ALA A 109 15.26 -12.80 -13.22
CA ALA A 109 15.90 -13.56 -12.15
C ALA A 109 15.48 -15.04 -12.17
N SER A 110 14.22 -15.30 -12.53
CA SER A 110 13.64 -16.65 -12.52
C SER A 110 13.96 -17.51 -13.75
N ASP A 111 14.50 -16.93 -14.84
CA ASP A 111 14.79 -17.67 -16.09
C ASP A 111 15.75 -18.85 -15.84
N LYS A 112 16.76 -18.66 -15.00
CA LYS A 112 17.72 -19.73 -14.65
C LYS A 112 17.04 -20.88 -13.92
N GLU A 113 16.31 -20.58 -12.85
CA GLU A 113 15.62 -21.57 -12.02
C GLU A 113 14.58 -22.36 -12.84
N TYR A 114 13.81 -21.68 -13.71
CA TYR A 114 12.85 -22.36 -14.58
C TYR A 114 13.52 -23.30 -15.57
N ARG A 115 14.66 -22.90 -16.15
CA ARG A 115 15.43 -23.77 -17.05
C ARG A 115 15.98 -24.99 -16.34
N GLU A 116 16.54 -24.80 -15.14
CA GLU A 116 17.03 -25.93 -14.32
C GLU A 116 15.91 -26.92 -13.97
N VAL A 117 14.72 -26.43 -13.60
CA VAL A 117 13.55 -27.30 -13.34
C VAL A 117 13.08 -28.02 -14.61
N ILE A 118 13.06 -27.33 -15.76
CA ILE A 118 12.68 -27.95 -17.04
C ILE A 118 13.69 -29.02 -17.45
N ASP A 119 14.98 -28.74 -17.34
CA ASP A 119 16.05 -29.70 -17.65
C ASP A 119 16.01 -30.90 -16.69
N GLU A 120 15.73 -30.69 -15.40
CA GLU A 120 15.56 -31.79 -14.44
C GLU A 120 14.35 -32.68 -14.76
N LYS A 121 13.22 -32.08 -15.16
CA LYS A 121 11.97 -32.82 -15.43
C LYS A 121 11.89 -33.41 -16.84
N PHE A 122 12.56 -32.81 -17.82
CA PHE A 122 12.37 -33.09 -19.24
C PHE A 122 13.67 -33.23 -20.05
N GLY A 123 14.85 -32.96 -19.47
CA GLY A 123 16.14 -32.92 -20.17
C GLY A 123 16.74 -34.29 -20.54
N ASP A 124 16.26 -35.40 -19.96
CA ASP A 124 16.65 -36.75 -20.35
C ASP A 124 15.83 -37.27 -21.56
N LYS A 125 16.02 -36.63 -22.72
CA LYS A 125 15.71 -37.24 -24.03
C LYS A 125 16.95 -37.28 -24.90
N LYS A 126 17.86 -38.20 -24.58
CA LYS A 126 18.73 -38.86 -25.56
C LYS A 126 18.80 -40.35 -25.24
#